data_AF-A0A9Q0DZF5-F1
#
_entry.id   AF-A0A9Q0DZF5-F1
#
_cell.length_a   1.000
_cell.length_b   1.000
_cell.length_c   1.000
_cell.angle_alpha   90.00
_cell.angle_beta   90.00
_cell.angle_gamma   90.00
#
_symmetry.space_group_name_H-M   'P 1'
#
loop_
_entity.id
_entity.type
_entity.pdbx_description
1 polymer ?
#
loop_
_entity_poly.entity_id
_entity_poly.type
_entity_poly.pdbx_seq_one_letter_code
_entity_poly.pdbx_strand_id
1 'polypeptide(L)'
;MVFTDVPILGLTYVPRQPTFVAASWVKRKQDPDNEKIYIFFREKNSDSSPEADPWITRVARVCKVDEGGSKRFFQNTWTSFLKARLVCGFSKESLYFNHLKDVYVLHAENWRDTRVYALFTSSWNSTAVCIYTMAEIDEVFEKSAFKGYEGVIPNPRPGTCVINSSRLPYTTLNVVKDHSEMSEWIHSSVHPLAPFHVSNHNYTKLAVDRVQAADQGMFNVLLLATDTGKIHKCLELGSELFIILETQLSYRSAVQSMILASKKKKLIVGFAEDVLILDLQRCQNYNSSCAECVLSRDPYCAWTPNGCTSTVVGGIQNLIEQQTSVCRAALEEPKTLNRSRREITPATPMAPSVVPHTVPLGVPVYLSCPIDSYHATYTWEHRGPSRNSSTPCQQMGPHCLHLIPAMESGGNGQHQCMSRERDHTRVVTQYLLTVQTASRRDHLPNAGSSVNEINNELVSHTELVAMIVAAMAIVAGL
;
A
#
# COMPACT_ATOMS: atom_id res chain seq x y z
N MET A 1 3.47 -4.15 -24.76
CA MET A 1 4.41 -4.64 -25.79
C MET A 1 5.25 -5.70 -25.13
N VAL A 2 5.00 -6.97 -25.46
CA VAL A 2 5.83 -8.09 -25.01
C VAL A 2 6.98 -8.16 -26.01
N PHE A 3 8.19 -7.78 -25.58
CA PHE A 3 9.42 -8.03 -26.33
C PHE A 3 9.82 -9.48 -26.08
N THR A 4 9.11 -10.43 -26.68
CA THR A 4 9.57 -11.82 -26.77
C THR A 4 10.25 -11.98 -28.13
N ASP A 5 11.52 -12.38 -28.07
CA ASP A 5 12.31 -12.91 -29.19
C ASP A 5 12.61 -11.94 -30.33
N VAL A 6 13.47 -10.95 -30.06
CA VAL A 6 14.38 -10.45 -31.10
C VAL A 6 15.67 -11.29 -31.02
N PRO A 7 15.95 -12.18 -31.99
CA PRO A 7 17.20 -12.90 -32.03
C PRO A 7 18.32 -11.93 -32.43
N ILE A 8 18.95 -11.29 -31.44
CA ILE A 8 20.17 -10.50 -31.63
C ILE A 8 21.35 -11.48 -31.61
N LEU A 9 21.51 -12.22 -32.71
CA LEU A 9 22.64 -13.14 -32.92
C LEU A 9 23.94 -12.33 -33.09
N GLY A 10 24.90 -12.54 -32.17
CA GLY A 10 26.33 -12.32 -32.47
C GLY A 10 27.00 -11.06 -31.91
N LEU A 11 26.44 -10.38 -30.89
CA LEU A 11 27.08 -9.20 -30.30
C LEU A 11 27.29 -9.35 -28.79
N THR A 12 28.43 -8.85 -28.30
CA THR A 12 28.82 -8.69 -26.89
C THR A 12 27.86 -7.79 -26.08
N TYR A 13 26.91 -7.16 -26.76
CA TYR A 13 25.91 -6.24 -26.24
C TYR A 13 24.78 -6.92 -25.42
N VAL A 14 24.63 -8.25 -25.48
CA VAL A 14 23.45 -8.95 -24.96
C VAL A 14 23.42 -8.95 -23.40
N PRO A 15 22.30 -8.56 -22.77
CA PRO A 15 22.10 -8.75 -21.34
C PRO A 15 22.39 -10.19 -20.90
N ARG A 16 22.98 -10.38 -19.72
CA ARG A 16 23.37 -11.73 -19.27
C ARG A 16 22.17 -12.43 -18.63
N GLN A 17 21.49 -13.28 -19.39
CA GLN A 17 20.27 -14.00 -18.94
C GLN A 17 19.21 -13.02 -18.39
N PRO A 18 18.69 -12.10 -19.22
CA PRO A 18 17.80 -11.06 -18.75
C PRO A 18 16.44 -11.64 -18.32
N THR A 19 15.89 -11.10 -17.24
CA THR A 19 14.46 -11.17 -16.95
C THR A 19 13.86 -9.78 -17.11
N PHE A 20 13.13 -9.56 -18.21
CA PHE A 20 12.47 -8.29 -18.49
C PHE A 20 11.28 -8.07 -17.55
N VAL A 21 11.14 -6.85 -17.06
CA VAL A 21 10.09 -6.45 -16.11
C VAL A 21 9.12 -5.47 -16.76
N ALA A 22 9.64 -4.41 -17.37
CA ALA A 22 8.82 -3.38 -18.01
C ALA A 22 9.56 -2.68 -19.14
N ALA A 23 8.81 -2.04 -20.02
CA ALA A 23 9.33 -1.10 -21.00
C ALA A 23 8.39 0.11 -21.09
N SER A 24 8.96 1.31 -21.25
CA SER A 24 8.19 2.55 -21.43
C SER A 24 8.83 3.45 -22.46
N TRP A 25 7.99 4.00 -23.34
CA TRP A 25 8.38 5.04 -24.28
C TRP A 25 8.19 6.41 -23.62
N VAL A 26 9.29 7.14 -23.44
CA VAL A 26 9.28 8.47 -22.86
C VAL A 26 9.27 9.50 -23.99
N LYS A 27 8.10 10.12 -24.18
CA LYS A 27 7.86 11.12 -25.23
C LYS A 27 8.55 12.44 -24.89
N ARG A 28 9.12 13.09 -25.90
CA ARG A 28 9.75 14.40 -25.81
C ARG A 28 9.09 15.31 -26.84
N LYS A 29 7.99 15.97 -26.44
CA LYS A 29 7.14 16.75 -27.37
C LYS A 29 7.94 17.83 -28.13
N GLN A 30 8.90 18.45 -27.46
CA GLN A 30 9.75 19.50 -28.02
C GLN A 30 11.00 18.97 -28.75
N ASP A 31 11.31 17.67 -28.63
CA ASP A 31 12.50 17.03 -29.21
C ASP A 31 12.20 15.57 -29.62
N PRO A 32 11.35 15.35 -30.65
CA PRO A 32 10.85 14.02 -31.00
C PRO A 32 11.93 13.04 -31.45
N ASP A 33 13.02 13.54 -32.06
CA ASP A 33 14.13 12.72 -32.55
C ASP A 33 14.96 12.12 -31.39
N ASN A 34 14.85 12.71 -30.20
CA ASN A 34 15.52 12.26 -28.98
C ASN A 34 14.58 11.48 -28.06
N GLU A 35 13.44 11.03 -28.56
CA GLU A 35 12.57 10.10 -27.84
C GLU A 35 13.28 8.76 -27.65
N LYS A 36 13.17 8.22 -26.44
CA LYS A 36 13.83 6.98 -26.04
C LYS A 36 12.84 5.98 -25.49
N ILE A 37 13.12 4.70 -25.70
CA ILE A 37 12.43 3.58 -25.08
C ILE A 37 13.33 3.07 -23.96
N TYR A 38 12.82 3.08 -22.74
CA TYR A 38 13.50 2.56 -21.57
C TYR A 38 13.01 1.16 -21.25
N ILE A 39 13.94 0.26 -20.92
CA ILE A 39 13.67 -1.16 -20.66
C ILE A 39 14.24 -1.49 -19.28
N PHE A 40 13.40 -2.00 -18.39
CA PHE A 40 13.76 -2.35 -17.02
C PHE A 40 13.82 -3.87 -16.90
N PHE A 41 14.93 -4.39 -16.39
CA PHE A 41 15.16 -5.83 -16.32
C PHE A 41 16.17 -6.19 -15.22
N ARG A 42 16.20 -7.47 -14.87
CA ARG A 42 17.27 -8.07 -14.06
C ARG A 42 18.20 -8.86 -14.96
N GLU A 43 19.48 -8.89 -14.65
CA GLU A 43 20.44 -9.77 -15.32
C GLU A 43 21.39 -10.41 -14.30
N LYS A 44 22.08 -11.48 -14.70
CA LYS A 44 23.06 -12.15 -13.85
C LYS A 44 24.20 -11.19 -13.51
N ASN A 45 24.53 -11.10 -12.22
CA ASN A 45 25.64 -10.29 -11.76
C ASN A 45 26.97 -10.85 -12.33
N SER A 46 27.84 -9.94 -12.76
CA SER A 46 29.18 -10.30 -13.23
C SER A 46 30.13 -10.63 -12.08
N ASP A 47 29.85 -10.12 -10.90
CA ASP A 47 30.58 -10.45 -9.68
C ASP A 47 30.25 -11.89 -9.26
N SER A 48 31.27 -12.73 -9.18
CA SER A 48 31.17 -14.13 -8.82
C SER A 48 31.57 -14.40 -7.36
N SER A 49 31.76 -13.35 -6.55
CA SER A 49 32.00 -13.51 -5.12
C SER A 49 30.79 -14.19 -4.44
N PRO A 50 31.02 -15.08 -3.47
CA PRO A 50 29.93 -15.75 -2.74
C PRO A 50 28.98 -14.79 -2.02
N GLU A 51 29.45 -13.61 -1.64
CA GLU A 51 28.69 -12.59 -0.92
C GLU A 51 27.87 -11.69 -1.85
N ALA A 52 28.18 -11.67 -3.15
CA ALA A 52 27.45 -10.85 -4.11
C ALA A 52 26.07 -11.45 -4.42
N ASP A 53 25.07 -10.59 -4.53
CA ASP A 53 23.77 -11.00 -5.04
C ASP A 53 23.93 -11.54 -6.47
N PRO A 54 23.38 -12.73 -6.79
CA PRO A 54 23.50 -13.32 -8.12
C PRO A 54 22.80 -12.51 -9.20
N TRP A 55 21.92 -11.57 -8.84
CA TRP A 55 21.17 -10.74 -9.76
C TRP A 55 21.46 -9.25 -9.53
N ILE A 56 21.41 -8.49 -10.62
CA ILE A 56 21.49 -7.03 -10.60
C ILE A 56 20.34 -6.44 -11.41
N THR A 57 19.77 -5.34 -10.94
CA THR A 57 18.74 -4.60 -11.68
C THR A 57 19.37 -3.57 -12.61
N ARG A 58 18.85 -3.50 -13.83
CA ARG A 58 19.25 -2.57 -14.86
C ARG A 58 18.06 -1.78 -15.40
N VAL A 59 18.36 -0.56 -15.82
CA VAL A 59 17.58 0.14 -16.85
C VAL A 59 18.46 0.27 -18.08
N ALA A 60 17.90 -0.02 -19.24
CA ALA A 60 18.48 0.27 -20.53
C ALA A 60 17.65 1.31 -21.26
N ARG A 61 18.27 1.94 -22.26
CA ARG A 61 17.59 2.83 -23.20
C ARG A 61 17.99 2.52 -24.63
N VAL A 62 17.09 2.77 -25.57
CA VAL A 62 17.35 2.85 -27.02
C VAL A 62 16.65 4.08 -27.59
N CYS A 63 17.22 4.69 -28.63
CA CYS A 63 16.58 5.77 -29.36
C CYS A 63 15.43 5.22 -30.23
N LYS A 64 14.27 5.88 -30.22
CA LYS A 64 13.12 5.47 -31.03
C LYS A 64 13.43 5.50 -32.53
N VAL A 65 14.29 6.42 -32.95
CA VAL A 65 14.67 6.67 -34.35
C VAL A 65 15.86 5.81 -34.81
N ASP A 66 16.35 4.87 -34.01
CA ASP A 66 17.50 4.04 -34.37
C ASP A 66 17.14 3.04 -35.49
N GLU A 67 17.76 3.22 -36.65
CA GLU A 67 17.58 2.39 -37.86
C GLU A 67 18.61 1.24 -37.91
N GLY A 68 19.50 1.16 -36.93
CA GLY A 68 20.66 0.29 -36.95
C GLY A 68 21.86 0.89 -37.68
N GLY A 69 22.96 0.12 -37.73
CA GLY A 69 24.21 0.55 -38.34
C GLY A 69 24.29 0.33 -39.85
N SER A 70 25.41 0.75 -40.44
CA SER A 70 25.70 0.55 -41.86
C SER A 70 25.65 -0.92 -42.28
N LYS A 71 25.49 -1.20 -43.59
CA LYS A 71 25.60 -2.57 -44.13
C LYS A 71 26.91 -3.28 -43.76
N ARG A 72 28.00 -2.53 -43.55
CA ARG A 72 29.31 -3.08 -43.20
C ARG A 72 29.45 -3.36 -41.70
N PHE A 73 28.74 -2.63 -40.85
CA PHE A 73 28.89 -2.67 -39.40
C PHE A 73 27.54 -2.44 -38.72
N PHE A 74 27.12 -3.36 -37.83
CA PHE A 74 25.88 -3.25 -37.03
C PHE A 74 24.57 -3.21 -37.82
N GLN A 75 24.51 -3.85 -39.00
CA GLN A 75 23.27 -4.00 -39.74
C GLN A 75 22.20 -4.68 -38.87
N ASN A 76 20.98 -4.13 -38.85
CA ASN A 76 19.84 -4.63 -38.06
C ASN A 76 20.13 -4.77 -36.56
N THR A 77 21.05 -3.97 -36.03
CA THR A 77 21.42 -3.96 -34.61
C THR A 77 21.27 -2.56 -34.05
N TRP A 78 20.70 -2.45 -32.84
CA TRP A 78 20.69 -1.21 -32.07
C TRP A 78 22.07 -0.56 -31.98
N THR A 79 22.16 0.68 -32.42
CA THR A 79 23.36 1.53 -32.33
C THR A 79 23.31 2.47 -31.13
N SER A 80 22.17 2.51 -30.43
CA SER A 80 21.90 3.44 -29.34
C SER A 80 21.64 2.77 -27.99
N PHE A 81 21.72 1.44 -27.91
CA PHE A 81 21.46 0.75 -26.65
C PHE A 81 22.59 1.07 -25.66
N LEU A 82 22.22 1.62 -24.50
CA LEU A 82 23.06 1.66 -23.29
C LEU A 82 22.32 1.08 -22.09
N LYS A 83 23.03 0.61 -21.06
CA LYS A 83 22.45 0.17 -19.77
C LYS A 83 23.18 0.76 -18.56
N ALA A 84 22.45 0.96 -17.46
CA ALA A 84 23.00 1.41 -16.19
C ALA A 84 22.42 0.57 -15.03
N ARG A 85 23.15 0.49 -13.92
CA ARG A 85 22.65 -0.14 -12.69
C ARG A 85 21.57 0.75 -12.07
N LEU A 86 20.40 0.19 -11.78
CA LEU A 86 19.34 0.87 -11.02
C LEU A 86 19.37 0.37 -9.58
N VAL A 87 19.57 1.28 -8.62
CA VAL A 87 19.85 0.93 -7.22
C VAL A 87 18.68 1.32 -6.31
N CYS A 88 18.21 0.37 -5.51
CA CYS A 88 17.27 0.59 -4.41
C CYS A 88 17.86 -0.04 -3.14
N GLY A 89 18.03 0.74 -2.07
CA GLY A 89 18.68 0.23 -0.86
C GLY A 89 19.08 1.31 0.13
N PHE A 90 19.70 0.87 1.22
CA PHE A 90 20.25 1.70 2.26
C PHE A 90 21.74 1.96 1.97
N SER A 91 22.07 3.19 1.56
CA SER A 91 23.37 3.49 0.98
C SER A 91 24.52 3.45 2.00
N LYS A 92 24.25 3.74 3.29
CA LYS A 92 25.28 3.73 4.35
C LYS A 92 25.65 2.30 4.77
N GLU A 93 24.69 1.39 4.72
CA GLU A 93 24.81 0.00 5.16
C GLU A 93 25.18 -0.94 3.99
N SER A 94 25.24 -0.43 2.76
CA SER A 94 25.44 -1.24 1.54
C SER A 94 24.42 -2.37 1.40
N LEU A 95 23.18 -2.15 1.85
CA LEU A 95 22.09 -3.12 1.79
C LEU A 95 21.18 -2.79 0.60
N TYR A 96 21.17 -3.67 -0.40
CA TYR A 96 20.46 -3.42 -1.66
C TYR A 96 19.35 -4.44 -1.92
N PHE A 97 18.24 -3.95 -2.46
CA PHE A 97 17.16 -4.76 -3.01
C PHE A 97 17.45 -4.97 -4.50
N ASN A 98 18.12 -6.06 -4.85
CA ASN A 98 18.62 -6.25 -6.22
C ASN A 98 17.59 -6.87 -7.18
N HIS A 99 16.44 -7.33 -6.67
CA HIS A 99 15.47 -8.10 -7.46
C HIS A 99 14.26 -7.25 -7.82
N LEU A 100 14.36 -6.44 -8.88
CA LEU A 100 13.23 -5.69 -9.43
C LEU A 100 12.06 -6.61 -9.80
N LYS A 101 10.87 -6.41 -9.24
CA LYS A 101 9.65 -7.21 -9.53
C LYS A 101 8.72 -6.55 -10.53
N ASP A 102 8.50 -5.25 -10.40
CA ASP A 102 7.55 -4.51 -11.22
C ASP A 102 7.94 -3.03 -11.32
N VAL A 103 7.48 -2.36 -12.37
CA VAL A 103 7.76 -0.94 -12.62
C VAL A 103 6.52 -0.25 -13.17
N TYR A 104 6.19 0.90 -12.59
CA TYR A 104 5.17 1.80 -13.12
C TYR A 104 5.80 3.16 -13.47
N VAL A 105 5.62 3.59 -14.73
CA VAL A 105 6.11 4.89 -15.22
C VAL A 105 4.96 5.88 -15.25
N LEU A 106 4.98 6.82 -14.30
CA LEU A 106 4.00 7.89 -14.19
C LEU A 106 4.45 9.08 -15.05
N HIS A 107 3.94 9.13 -16.29
CA HIS A 107 4.25 10.19 -17.23
C HIS A 107 3.78 11.57 -16.76
N ALA A 108 4.66 12.56 -16.86
CA ALA A 108 4.36 13.97 -16.64
C ALA A 108 4.32 14.74 -17.97
N GLU A 109 3.82 15.98 -17.94
CA GLU A 109 3.81 16.85 -19.13
C GLU A 109 5.23 17.16 -19.61
N ASN A 110 6.09 17.54 -18.68
CA ASN A 110 7.53 17.59 -18.89
C ASN A 110 8.11 16.20 -18.63
N TRP A 111 8.77 15.64 -19.65
CA TRP A 111 9.31 14.30 -19.58
C TRP A 111 10.35 14.14 -18.46
N ARG A 112 11.09 15.21 -18.11
CA ARG A 112 12.09 15.22 -17.03
C ARG A 112 11.47 14.89 -15.67
N ASP A 113 10.22 15.31 -15.47
CA ASP A 113 9.45 15.12 -14.23
C ASP A 113 8.67 13.79 -14.21
N THR A 114 8.80 12.97 -15.26
CA THR A 114 8.22 11.61 -15.28
C THR A 114 8.88 10.79 -14.18
N ARG A 115 8.05 10.16 -13.34
CA ARG A 115 8.50 9.35 -12.20
C ARG A 115 8.45 7.87 -12.53
N VAL A 116 9.48 7.15 -12.13
CA VAL A 116 9.59 5.68 -12.25
C VAL A 116 9.46 5.11 -10.84
N TYR A 117 8.33 4.46 -10.56
CA TYR A 117 8.11 3.70 -9.33
C TYR A 117 8.53 2.26 -9.60
N ALA A 118 9.50 1.77 -8.84
CA ALA A 118 10.05 0.44 -9.02
C ALA A 118 9.94 -0.34 -7.72
N LEU A 119 9.33 -1.52 -7.81
CA LEU A 119 9.20 -2.47 -6.72
C LEU A 119 10.31 -3.49 -6.80
N PHE A 120 11.01 -3.69 -5.69
CA PHE A 120 12.11 -4.63 -5.57
C PHE A 120 11.85 -5.62 -4.45
N THR A 121 12.52 -6.76 -4.50
CA THR A 121 12.70 -7.65 -3.36
C THR A 121 14.18 -7.83 -3.05
N SER A 122 14.44 -8.25 -1.82
CA SER A 122 15.76 -8.67 -1.35
C SER A 122 15.83 -10.19 -1.21
N SER A 123 17.05 -10.69 -0.95
CA SER A 123 17.28 -12.10 -0.61
C SER A 123 16.76 -12.50 0.78
N TRP A 124 16.38 -11.52 1.61
CA TRP A 124 15.82 -11.74 2.95
C TRP A 124 14.30 -11.53 3.01
N ASN A 125 13.60 -11.77 1.89
CA ASN A 125 12.13 -11.72 1.79
C ASN A 125 11.51 -10.41 2.27
N SER A 126 12.17 -9.28 2.01
CA SER A 126 11.57 -7.96 2.18
C SER A 126 11.36 -7.31 0.83
N THR A 127 10.37 -6.43 0.75
CA THR A 127 10.07 -5.68 -0.46
C THR A 127 10.29 -4.20 -0.23
N ALA A 128 10.65 -3.50 -1.30
CA ALA A 128 10.90 -2.07 -1.25
C ALA A 128 10.40 -1.37 -2.50
N VAL A 129 9.86 -0.16 -2.32
CA VAL A 129 9.53 0.76 -3.41
C VAL A 129 10.59 1.85 -3.44
N CYS A 130 11.21 2.07 -4.59
CA CYS A 130 12.05 3.23 -4.87
C CYS A 130 11.43 4.06 -6.00
N ILE A 131 11.66 5.38 -5.94
CA ILE A 131 11.12 6.33 -6.91
C ILE A 131 12.28 7.09 -7.56
N TYR A 132 12.33 7.11 -8.89
CA TYR A 132 13.34 7.82 -9.67
C TYR A 132 12.67 8.84 -10.59
N THR A 133 13.41 9.83 -11.05
CA THR A 133 12.95 10.70 -12.14
C THR A 133 13.61 10.31 -13.46
N MET A 134 12.92 10.56 -14.58
CA MET A 134 13.53 10.38 -15.90
C MET A 134 14.68 11.35 -16.14
N ALA A 135 14.71 12.50 -15.46
CA ALA A 135 15.85 13.41 -15.46
C ALA A 135 17.12 12.73 -14.91
N GLU A 136 17.03 12.11 -13.73
CA GLU A 136 18.15 11.36 -13.11
C GLU A 136 18.64 10.23 -14.00
N ILE A 137 17.71 9.43 -14.54
CA ILE A 137 18.04 8.30 -15.40
C ILE A 137 18.75 8.79 -16.67
N ASP A 138 18.21 9.81 -17.34
CA ASP A 138 18.80 10.34 -18.57
C ASP A 138 20.17 10.99 -18.32
N GLU A 139 20.35 11.68 -17.19
CA GLU A 139 21.62 12.31 -16.82
C GLU A 139 22.78 11.31 -16.77
N VAL A 140 22.57 10.14 -16.14
CA VAL A 140 23.60 9.09 -16.09
C VAL A 140 24.01 8.66 -17.49
N PHE A 141 23.07 8.45 -18.39
CA PHE A 141 23.39 8.04 -19.76
C PHE A 141 24.07 9.14 -20.59
N GLU A 142 23.66 10.40 -20.41
CA GLU A 142 24.22 11.54 -21.13
C GLU A 142 25.62 11.94 -20.63
N LYS A 143 25.91 11.76 -19.33
CA LYS A 143 27.13 12.30 -18.71
C LYS A 143 28.14 11.25 -18.24
N SER A 144 27.70 10.07 -17.79
CA SER A 144 28.61 9.13 -17.13
C SER A 144 29.65 8.54 -18.09
N ALA A 145 30.77 8.06 -17.55
CA ALA A 145 31.72 7.25 -18.31
C ALA A 145 31.14 5.87 -18.65
N PHE A 146 31.73 5.20 -19.64
CA PHE A 146 31.41 3.81 -19.97
C PHE A 146 32.31 2.88 -19.14
N LYS A 147 31.72 1.86 -18.52
CA LYS A 147 32.42 0.94 -17.63
C LYS A 147 33.50 0.18 -18.39
N GLY A 148 34.74 0.28 -17.92
CA GLY A 148 35.91 -0.37 -18.52
C GLY A 148 36.46 0.34 -19.77
N TYR A 149 35.91 1.49 -20.16
CA TYR A 149 36.41 2.27 -21.29
C TYR A 149 37.33 3.41 -20.81
N GLU A 150 38.61 3.34 -21.15
CA GLU A 150 39.62 4.34 -20.75
C GLU A 150 39.95 5.33 -21.88
N GLY A 151 39.38 5.15 -23.07
CA GLY A 151 39.62 6.00 -24.22
C GLY A 151 38.89 7.35 -24.17
N VAL A 152 39.24 8.25 -25.09
CA VAL A 152 38.50 9.50 -25.31
C VAL A 152 37.13 9.16 -25.91
N ILE A 153 36.06 9.61 -25.26
CA ILE A 153 34.69 9.39 -25.73
C ILE A 153 34.52 10.00 -27.14
N PRO A 154 34.16 9.20 -28.17
CA PRO A 154 34.08 9.68 -29.54
C PRO A 154 32.88 10.63 -29.74
N ASN A 155 32.93 11.42 -30.82
CA ASN A 155 31.85 12.31 -31.26
C ASN A 155 31.25 11.80 -32.58
N PRO A 156 29.92 11.59 -32.70
CA PRO A 156 28.90 11.72 -31.66
C PRO A 156 29.10 10.75 -30.50
N ARG A 157 28.68 11.18 -29.31
CA ARG A 157 28.75 10.35 -28.09
C ARG A 157 27.99 9.04 -28.30
N PRO A 158 28.57 7.88 -27.96
CA PRO A 158 27.89 6.58 -28.06
C PRO A 158 26.53 6.61 -27.35
N GLY A 159 25.48 6.11 -28.02
CA GLY A 159 24.11 6.14 -27.48
C GLY A 159 23.32 7.43 -27.72
N THR A 160 23.88 8.43 -28.42
CA THR A 160 23.15 9.65 -28.81
C THR A 160 22.16 9.36 -29.93
N CYS A 161 20.94 9.91 -29.84
CA CYS A 161 19.97 9.80 -30.91
C CYS A 161 20.38 10.66 -32.11
N VAL A 162 20.39 10.05 -33.30
CA VAL A 162 20.73 10.71 -34.56
C VAL A 162 19.68 10.37 -35.61
N ILE A 163 19.46 11.28 -36.56
CA ILE A 163 18.46 11.10 -37.63
C ILE A 163 18.77 9.87 -38.49
N ASN A 164 20.05 9.55 -38.71
CA ASN A 164 20.47 8.40 -39.48
C ASN A 164 21.62 7.67 -38.76
N SER A 165 21.26 6.63 -38.03
CA SER A 165 22.21 5.78 -37.29
C SER A 165 23.13 4.97 -38.20
N SER A 166 22.74 4.73 -39.45
CA SER A 166 23.55 3.97 -40.40
C SER A 166 24.82 4.71 -40.83
N ARG A 167 24.91 6.01 -40.56
CA ARG A 167 26.08 6.87 -40.86
C ARG A 167 26.99 7.10 -39.65
N LEU A 168 26.72 6.48 -38.51
CA LEU A 168 27.55 6.64 -37.32
C LEU A 168 28.97 6.11 -37.57
N PRO A 169 30.02 6.83 -37.08
CA PRO A 169 31.39 6.36 -37.18
C PRO A 169 31.58 5.01 -36.48
N TYR A 170 32.42 4.15 -37.06
CA TYR A 170 32.76 2.86 -36.46
C TYR A 170 33.32 3.02 -35.03
N THR A 171 34.07 4.08 -34.77
CA THR A 171 34.61 4.39 -33.43
C THR A 171 33.52 4.58 -32.39
N THR A 172 32.43 5.28 -32.72
CA THR A 172 31.25 5.43 -31.85
C THR A 172 30.54 4.09 -31.65
N LEU A 173 30.31 3.34 -32.73
CA LEU A 173 29.61 2.05 -32.67
C LEU A 173 30.39 0.99 -31.87
N ASN A 174 31.72 1.01 -31.93
CA ASN A 174 32.55 0.06 -31.19
C ASN A 174 32.44 0.24 -29.67
N VAL A 175 32.29 1.48 -29.20
CA VAL A 175 32.04 1.73 -27.77
C VAL A 175 30.67 1.20 -27.35
N VAL A 176 29.62 1.42 -28.15
CA VAL A 176 28.29 0.86 -27.87
C VAL A 176 28.37 -0.66 -27.76
N LYS A 177 29.04 -1.32 -28.69
CA LYS A 177 29.18 -2.78 -28.74
C LYS A 177 29.89 -3.37 -27.52
N ASP A 178 31.03 -2.81 -27.17
CA ASP A 178 31.97 -3.44 -26.24
C ASP A 178 31.86 -2.84 -24.82
N HIS A 179 31.32 -1.62 -24.68
CA HIS A 179 31.27 -0.84 -23.43
C HIS A 179 29.90 -0.19 -23.22
N SER A 180 28.85 -0.99 -23.26
CA SER A 180 27.47 -0.50 -23.18
C SER A 180 26.94 -0.13 -21.80
N GLU A 181 27.67 -0.54 -20.76
CA GLU A 181 27.31 -0.31 -19.37
C GLU A 181 27.87 1.04 -18.89
N MET A 182 27.04 1.86 -18.27
CA MET A 182 27.49 3.10 -17.62
C MET A 182 28.23 2.79 -16.31
N SER A 183 29.27 3.57 -16.00
CA SER A 183 30.06 3.44 -14.77
C SER A 183 29.28 3.88 -13.53
N GLU A 184 28.54 4.99 -13.62
CA GLU A 184 27.71 5.48 -12.52
C GLU A 184 26.42 4.67 -12.38
N TRP A 185 25.96 4.59 -11.14
CA TRP A 185 24.71 3.94 -10.78
C TRP A 185 23.60 4.98 -10.65
N ILE A 186 22.37 4.56 -10.95
CA ILE A 186 21.19 5.40 -10.82
C ILE A 186 20.65 5.23 -9.40
N HIS A 187 20.70 6.33 -8.64
CA HIS A 187 20.14 6.46 -7.30
C HIS A 187 18.91 7.39 -7.34
N SER A 188 17.99 7.22 -6.39
CA SER A 188 16.89 8.15 -6.21
C SER A 188 17.43 9.46 -5.62
N SER A 189 17.21 10.60 -6.29
CA SER A 189 17.54 11.90 -5.70
C SER A 189 16.54 12.30 -4.60
N VAL A 190 15.30 11.81 -4.70
CA VAL A 190 14.22 12.09 -3.75
C VAL A 190 14.43 11.33 -2.43
N HIS A 191 14.94 10.09 -2.51
CA HIS A 191 15.24 9.24 -1.35
C HIS A 191 16.67 8.68 -1.45
N PRO A 192 17.71 9.50 -1.19
CA PRO A 192 19.10 9.13 -1.48
C PRO A 192 19.72 8.15 -0.47
N LEU A 193 19.14 8.05 0.73
CA LEU A 193 19.70 7.25 1.83
C LEU A 193 18.99 5.91 2.05
N ALA A 194 17.73 5.79 1.65
CA ALA A 194 16.89 4.63 1.93
C ALA A 194 15.79 4.50 0.85
N PRO A 195 15.18 3.33 0.68
CA PRO A 195 13.98 3.20 -0.16
C PRO A 195 12.83 4.10 0.33
N PHE A 196 11.92 4.47 -0.58
CA PHE A 196 10.73 5.25 -0.23
C PHE A 196 9.83 4.48 0.75
N HIS A 197 9.69 3.17 0.54
CA HIS A 197 8.94 2.31 1.44
C HIS A 197 9.61 0.95 1.52
N VAL A 198 9.71 0.37 2.72
CA VAL A 198 10.16 -1.01 2.96
C VAL A 198 9.07 -1.74 3.72
N SER A 199 8.80 -2.98 3.32
CA SER A 199 7.80 -3.83 3.96
C SER A 199 8.30 -5.27 4.08
N ASN A 200 7.83 -5.94 5.13
CA ASN A 200 7.92 -7.39 5.28
C ASN A 200 6.83 -8.13 4.48
N HIS A 201 5.90 -7.41 3.84
CA HIS A 201 4.91 -8.01 2.97
C HIS A 201 5.50 -8.23 1.57
N ASN A 202 5.16 -9.36 0.96
CA ASN A 202 5.60 -9.71 -0.38
C ASN A 202 4.72 -9.04 -1.44
N TYR A 203 5.04 -7.81 -1.82
CA TYR A 203 4.42 -7.17 -2.96
C TYR A 203 4.90 -7.77 -4.29
N THR A 204 3.99 -7.92 -5.24
CA THR A 204 4.22 -8.55 -6.55
C THR A 204 3.99 -7.61 -7.73
N LYS A 205 3.04 -6.68 -7.61
CA LYS A 205 2.66 -5.72 -8.65
C LYS A 205 2.42 -4.33 -8.08
N LEU A 206 2.64 -3.31 -8.90
CA LEU A 206 2.38 -1.93 -8.53
C LEU A 206 1.71 -1.13 -9.66
N ALA A 207 0.82 -0.22 -9.28
CA ALA A 207 0.32 0.83 -10.16
C ALA A 207 0.23 2.15 -9.40
N VAL A 208 0.32 3.28 -10.09
CA VAL A 208 0.23 4.60 -9.45
C VAL A 208 -0.80 5.46 -10.17
N ASP A 209 -1.80 5.95 -9.44
CA ASP A 209 -2.73 6.95 -9.96
C ASP A 209 -2.35 8.34 -9.47
N ARG A 210 -2.45 9.34 -10.35
CA ARG A 210 -2.32 10.75 -9.97
C ARG A 210 -3.72 11.34 -9.85
N VAL A 211 -4.07 11.75 -8.64
CA VAL A 211 -5.44 12.09 -8.23
C VAL A 211 -5.49 13.55 -7.83
N GLN A 212 -6.49 14.28 -8.33
CA GLN A 212 -6.78 15.62 -7.86
C GLN A 212 -7.73 15.51 -6.66
N ALA A 213 -7.29 16.03 -5.52
CA ALA A 213 -8.03 16.12 -4.27
C ALA A 213 -9.06 17.26 -4.30
N ALA A 214 -9.90 17.36 -3.26
CA ALA A 214 -10.98 18.35 -3.16
C ALA A 214 -10.46 19.80 -3.07
N ASP A 215 -9.26 19.96 -2.51
CA ASP A 215 -8.49 21.21 -2.40
C ASP A 215 -7.70 21.55 -3.68
N GLN A 216 -7.93 20.81 -4.77
CA GLN A 216 -7.23 20.89 -6.05
C GLN A 216 -5.75 20.45 -6.01
N GLY A 217 -5.25 20.00 -4.86
CA GLY A 217 -3.93 19.40 -4.74
C GLY A 217 -3.80 18.11 -5.54
N MET A 218 -2.62 17.87 -6.10
CA MET A 218 -2.34 16.64 -6.85
C MET A 218 -1.57 15.66 -5.98
N PHE A 219 -2.13 14.48 -5.77
CA PHE A 219 -1.56 13.42 -4.95
C PHE A 219 -1.32 12.16 -5.76
N ASN A 220 -0.29 11.40 -5.42
CA ASN A 220 -0.04 10.09 -6.01
C ASN A 220 -0.55 9.01 -5.06
N VAL A 221 -1.33 8.07 -5.60
CA VAL A 221 -1.82 6.90 -4.88
C VAL A 221 -1.24 5.64 -5.49
N LEU A 222 -0.45 4.94 -4.69
CA LEU A 222 0.13 3.66 -5.03
C LEU A 222 -0.88 2.55 -4.74
N LEU A 223 -1.00 1.60 -5.68
CA LEU A 223 -1.79 0.39 -5.56
C LEU A 223 -0.79 -0.76 -5.58
N LEU A 224 -0.56 -1.40 -4.43
CA LEU A 224 0.41 -2.47 -4.26
C LEU A 224 -0.31 -3.80 -4.08
N ALA A 225 -0.06 -4.77 -4.95
CA ALA A 225 -0.61 -6.12 -4.79
C ALA A 225 0.33 -7.01 -4.01
N THR A 226 -0.22 -7.87 -3.16
CA THR A 226 0.52 -8.91 -2.44
C THR A 226 0.47 -10.25 -3.17
N ASP A 227 1.39 -11.15 -2.83
CA ASP A 227 1.37 -12.57 -3.20
C ASP A 227 0.20 -13.36 -2.57
N THR A 228 -0.49 -12.76 -1.59
CA THR A 228 -1.66 -13.31 -0.90
C THR A 228 -3.00 -12.80 -1.43
N GLY A 229 -3.00 -12.17 -2.62
CA GLY A 229 -4.23 -11.75 -3.30
C GLY A 229 -4.90 -10.52 -2.68
N LYS A 230 -4.15 -9.68 -1.98
CA LYS A 230 -4.60 -8.39 -1.42
C LYS A 230 -4.10 -7.22 -2.26
N ILE A 231 -4.83 -6.11 -2.19
CA ILE A 231 -4.40 -4.81 -2.72
C ILE A 231 -4.32 -3.82 -1.56
N HIS A 232 -3.17 -3.17 -1.42
CA HIS A 232 -3.00 -2.00 -0.55
C HIS A 232 -3.13 -0.73 -1.40
N LYS A 233 -4.05 0.14 -1.00
CA LYS A 233 -4.20 1.50 -1.53
C LYS A 233 -3.46 2.45 -0.60
N CYS A 234 -2.42 3.11 -1.12
CA CYS A 234 -1.49 3.89 -0.30
C CYS A 234 -1.33 5.31 -0.84
N LEU A 235 -1.37 6.31 0.02
CA LEU A 235 -1.07 7.70 -0.31
C LEU A 235 0.43 7.96 -0.18
N GLU A 236 1.02 8.58 -1.19
CA GLU A 236 2.35 9.20 -1.10
C GLU A 236 2.21 10.57 -0.42
N LEU A 237 2.71 10.69 0.81
CA LEU A 237 2.63 11.92 1.60
C LEU A 237 4.04 12.35 2.02
N GLY A 238 4.63 13.27 1.26
CA GLY A 238 6.01 13.68 1.47
C GLY A 238 6.98 12.50 1.28
N SER A 239 7.75 12.17 2.32
CA SER A 239 8.67 11.04 2.34
C SER A 239 8.08 9.76 2.95
N GLU A 240 6.79 9.76 3.28
CA GLU A 240 6.10 8.63 3.92
C GLU A 240 5.03 8.04 3.02
N LEU A 241 4.81 6.73 3.20
CA LEU A 241 3.72 6.00 2.57
C LEU A 241 2.64 5.72 3.61
N PHE A 242 1.44 6.24 3.39
CA PHE A 242 0.29 6.02 4.26
C PHE A 242 -0.66 4.98 3.64
N ILE A 243 -0.90 3.86 4.32
CA ILE A 243 -1.84 2.83 3.86
C ILE A 243 -3.28 3.26 4.19
N ILE A 244 -4.05 3.60 3.17
CA ILE A 244 -5.46 4.02 3.28
C ILE A 244 -6.37 2.83 3.53
N LEU A 245 -6.18 1.76 2.75
CA LEU A 245 -7.08 0.61 2.73
C LEU A 245 -6.34 -0.64 2.26
N GLU A 246 -6.59 -1.76 2.94
CA GLU A 246 -6.30 -3.11 2.46
C GLU A 246 -7.60 -3.74 1.94
N THR A 247 -7.58 -4.33 0.74
CA THR A 247 -8.70 -5.07 0.18
C THR A 247 -8.25 -6.47 -0.21
N GLN A 248 -8.84 -7.49 0.41
CA GLN A 248 -8.70 -8.87 -0.01
C GLN A 248 -9.54 -9.12 -1.27
N LEU A 249 -8.91 -9.60 -2.34
CA LEU A 249 -9.59 -9.93 -3.60
C LEU A 249 -9.70 -11.45 -3.81
N SER A 250 -8.63 -12.21 -3.49
CA SER A 250 -8.64 -13.68 -3.56
C SER A 250 -7.82 -14.26 -2.43
N TYR A 251 -8.32 -15.31 -1.76
CA TYR A 251 -7.56 -16.06 -0.74
C TYR A 251 -6.74 -17.22 -1.33
N ARG A 252 -6.89 -17.49 -2.63
CA ARG A 252 -6.38 -18.71 -3.28
C ARG A 252 -5.22 -18.43 -4.23
N SER A 253 -5.18 -17.23 -4.80
CA SER A 253 -4.28 -16.89 -5.89
C SER A 253 -3.61 -15.54 -5.68
N ALA A 254 -2.32 -15.49 -6.01
CA ALA A 254 -1.55 -14.26 -6.10
C ALA A 254 -2.01 -13.42 -7.30
N VAL A 255 -1.92 -12.09 -7.16
CA VAL A 255 -2.16 -11.17 -8.28
C VAL A 255 -1.07 -11.36 -9.34
N GLN A 256 -1.47 -11.66 -10.57
CA GLN A 256 -0.55 -11.88 -11.70
C GLN A 256 -0.40 -10.65 -12.60
N SER A 257 -1.44 -9.82 -12.69
CA SER A 257 -1.41 -8.59 -13.50
C SER A 257 -2.31 -7.49 -12.93
N MET A 258 -1.94 -6.24 -13.18
CA MET A 258 -2.69 -5.05 -12.79
C MET A 258 -2.71 -4.04 -13.93
N ILE A 259 -3.89 -3.50 -14.23
CA ILE A 259 -4.08 -2.43 -15.20
C ILE A 259 -4.92 -1.33 -14.57
N LEU A 260 -4.36 -0.13 -14.46
CA LEU A 260 -5.05 1.04 -13.92
C LEU A 260 -5.81 1.79 -15.03
N ALA A 261 -7.13 1.84 -14.91
CA ALA A 261 -7.98 2.71 -15.72
C ALA A 261 -8.20 4.05 -14.98
N SER A 262 -7.15 4.87 -14.90
CA SER A 262 -7.13 6.12 -14.10
C SER A 262 -8.33 7.04 -14.35
N LYS A 263 -8.74 7.24 -15.60
CA LYS A 263 -9.90 8.10 -15.95
C LYS A 263 -11.22 7.59 -15.39
N LYS A 264 -11.38 6.27 -15.26
CA LYS A 264 -12.57 5.63 -14.69
C LYS A 264 -12.42 5.33 -13.19
N LYS A 265 -11.25 5.63 -12.61
CA LYS A 265 -10.91 5.35 -11.21
C LYS A 265 -11.15 3.87 -10.85
N LYS A 266 -10.82 2.97 -11.78
CA LYS A 266 -10.91 1.51 -11.61
C LYS A 266 -9.54 0.86 -11.76
N LEU A 267 -9.31 -0.19 -10.99
CA LEU A 267 -8.17 -1.08 -11.13
C LEU A 267 -8.67 -2.44 -11.64
N ILE A 268 -8.12 -2.92 -12.75
CA ILE A 268 -8.37 -4.26 -13.28
C ILE A 268 -7.25 -5.16 -12.78
N VAL A 269 -7.61 -6.26 -12.12
CA VAL A 269 -6.69 -7.19 -11.47
C VAL A 269 -6.89 -8.57 -12.06
N GLY A 270 -5.83 -9.18 -12.57
CA GLY A 270 -5.86 -10.54 -13.12
C GLY A 270 -5.20 -11.55 -12.19
N PHE A 271 -5.87 -12.67 -11.98
CA PHE A 271 -5.39 -13.86 -11.30
C PHE A 271 -5.21 -15.01 -12.31
N ALA A 272 -4.85 -16.21 -11.84
CA ALA A 272 -4.71 -17.37 -12.72
C ALA A 272 -6.08 -17.82 -13.28
N GLU A 273 -7.12 -17.66 -12.48
CA GLU A 273 -8.47 -18.20 -12.69
C GLU A 273 -9.49 -17.16 -13.17
N ASP A 274 -9.31 -15.88 -12.83
CA ASP A 274 -10.30 -14.83 -13.06
C ASP A 274 -9.68 -13.42 -13.23
N VAL A 275 -10.54 -12.47 -13.58
CA VAL A 275 -10.22 -11.04 -13.68
C VAL A 275 -11.28 -10.25 -12.92
N LEU A 276 -10.83 -9.40 -12.00
CA LEU A 276 -11.68 -8.57 -11.15
C LEU A 276 -11.49 -7.09 -11.45
N ILE A 277 -12.55 -6.30 -11.24
CA ILE A 277 -12.51 -4.84 -11.36
C ILE A 277 -12.76 -4.25 -9.97
N LEU A 278 -11.74 -3.59 -9.41
CA LEU A 278 -11.83 -2.89 -8.14
C LEU A 278 -12.14 -1.40 -8.39
N ASP A 279 -13.18 -0.90 -7.73
CA ASP A 279 -13.44 0.53 -7.64
C ASP A 279 -12.48 1.19 -6.66
N LEU A 280 -11.83 2.27 -7.08
CA LEU A 280 -10.94 3.04 -6.21
C LEU A 280 -11.71 4.08 -5.37
N GLN A 281 -12.98 4.38 -5.70
CA GLN A 281 -13.80 5.40 -5.03
C GLN A 281 -14.78 4.81 -4.01
N ARG A 282 -14.27 4.00 -3.07
CA ARG A 282 -15.08 3.32 -2.05
C ARG A 282 -15.39 4.19 -0.83
N CYS A 283 -15.78 5.44 -1.05
CA CYS A 283 -15.95 6.45 0.00
C CYS A 283 -17.07 6.14 1.00
N GLN A 284 -18.01 5.27 0.61
CA GLN A 284 -19.06 4.78 1.50
C GLN A 284 -18.50 4.01 2.72
N ASN A 285 -17.28 3.47 2.62
CA ASN A 285 -16.59 2.85 3.75
C ASN A 285 -16.31 3.84 4.90
N TYR A 286 -16.28 5.15 4.61
CA TYR A 286 -15.91 6.20 5.56
C TYR A 286 -17.09 7.15 5.87
N ASN A 287 -18.32 6.70 5.62
CA ASN A 287 -19.51 7.55 5.65
C ASN A 287 -20.14 7.77 7.04
N SER A 288 -19.50 7.27 8.11
CA SER A 288 -20.03 7.36 9.47
C SER A 288 -20.04 8.80 10.02
N SER A 289 -19.04 9.62 9.68
CA SER A 289 -18.99 11.04 10.01
C SER A 289 -17.99 11.80 9.14
N CYS A 290 -18.04 13.14 9.17
CA CYS A 290 -17.02 13.97 8.51
C CYS A 290 -15.62 13.63 8.99
N ALA A 291 -15.44 13.44 10.30
CA ALA A 291 -14.13 13.12 10.88
C ALA A 291 -13.57 11.82 10.30
N GLU A 292 -14.40 10.78 10.17
CA GLU A 292 -14.01 9.47 9.63
C GLU A 292 -13.67 9.57 8.13
N CYS A 293 -14.43 10.36 7.37
CA CYS A 293 -14.14 10.64 5.97
C CYS A 293 -12.79 11.37 5.80
N VAL A 294 -12.52 12.40 6.61
CA VAL A 294 -11.25 13.14 6.57
C VAL A 294 -10.07 12.27 7.02
N LEU A 295 -10.23 11.48 8.10
CA LEU A 295 -9.18 10.60 8.63
C LEU A 295 -8.87 9.39 7.74
N SER A 296 -9.76 9.05 6.80
CA SER A 296 -9.43 8.08 5.74
C SER A 296 -8.21 8.49 4.93
N ARG A 297 -7.94 9.81 4.83
CA ARG A 297 -6.88 10.41 4.00
C ARG A 297 -6.93 9.91 2.55
N ASP A 298 -8.12 9.57 2.07
CA ASP A 298 -8.31 9.05 0.72
C ASP A 298 -8.52 10.22 -0.25
N PRO A 299 -7.59 10.53 -1.19
CA PRO A 299 -7.74 11.64 -2.13
C PRO A 299 -8.92 11.49 -3.08
N TYR A 300 -9.52 10.29 -3.16
CA TYR A 300 -10.71 10.01 -3.95
C TYR A 300 -12.02 10.32 -3.21
N CYS A 301 -11.95 10.67 -1.92
CA CYS A 301 -13.12 10.88 -1.08
C CYS A 301 -13.12 12.24 -0.39
N ALA A 302 -14.28 12.88 -0.35
CA ALA A 302 -14.49 14.13 0.35
C ALA A 302 -15.85 14.10 1.07
N TRP A 303 -15.93 14.79 2.21
CA TRP A 303 -17.19 14.93 2.94
C TRP A 303 -18.05 16.02 2.31
N THR A 304 -19.34 15.72 2.16
CA THR A 304 -20.36 16.60 1.59
C THR A 304 -21.61 16.59 2.48
N PRO A 305 -22.61 17.45 2.22
CA PRO A 305 -23.89 17.39 2.93
C PRO A 305 -24.62 16.03 2.81
N ASN A 306 -24.30 15.22 1.79
CA ASN A 306 -24.87 13.87 1.59
C ASN A 306 -24.00 12.77 2.22
N GLY A 307 -22.96 13.13 2.98
CA GLY A 307 -21.98 12.22 3.56
C GLY A 307 -20.66 12.15 2.78
N CYS A 308 -19.87 11.11 3.03
CA CYS A 308 -18.59 10.86 2.38
C CYS A 308 -18.81 10.30 0.97
N THR A 309 -18.50 11.10 -0.04
CA THR A 309 -18.71 10.76 -1.45
C THR A 309 -17.40 10.81 -2.22
N SER A 310 -17.41 10.38 -3.47
CA SER A 310 -16.30 10.64 -4.39
C SER A 310 -15.94 12.12 -4.43
N THR A 311 -14.65 12.44 -4.52
CA THR A 311 -14.11 13.80 -4.51
C THR A 311 -14.85 14.71 -5.46
N VAL A 312 -15.30 15.85 -4.92
CA VAL A 312 -15.90 16.98 -5.62
C VAL A 312 -15.18 18.25 -5.18
N VAL A 313 -15.02 19.21 -6.08
CA VAL A 313 -14.41 20.51 -5.76
C VAL A 313 -15.23 21.20 -4.66
N GLY A 314 -14.56 21.65 -3.60
CA GLY A 314 -15.22 22.27 -2.44
C GLY A 314 -15.76 21.27 -1.41
N GLY A 315 -15.60 19.96 -1.62
CA GLY A 315 -15.82 18.97 -0.56
C GLY A 315 -14.79 19.10 0.56
N ILE A 316 -15.16 18.68 1.77
CA ILE A 316 -14.28 18.79 2.93
C ILE A 316 -13.30 17.62 2.94
N GLN A 317 -12.01 17.96 2.93
CA GLN A 317 -10.89 17.04 2.95
C GLN A 317 -9.69 17.73 3.62
N ASN A 318 -8.79 16.96 4.21
CA ASN A 318 -7.53 17.49 4.75
C ASN A 318 -6.43 16.41 4.70
N LEU A 319 -5.73 16.31 3.57
CA LEU A 319 -4.70 15.28 3.36
C LEU A 319 -3.34 15.66 3.94
N ILE A 320 -3.04 16.96 4.00
CA ILE A 320 -1.71 17.47 4.41
C ILE A 320 -1.65 17.57 5.94
N GLU A 321 -2.51 18.37 6.58
CA GLU A 321 -2.48 18.51 8.04
C GLU A 321 -3.14 17.34 8.75
N GLN A 322 -4.05 16.62 8.09
CA GLN A 322 -4.71 15.41 8.61
C GLN A 322 -5.48 15.65 9.91
N GLN A 323 -6.08 16.84 10.05
CA GLN A 323 -6.86 17.24 11.22
C GLN A 323 -8.35 17.29 10.90
N THR A 324 -9.17 16.89 11.88
CA THR A 324 -10.63 16.89 11.76
C THR A 324 -11.28 18.23 12.11
N SER A 325 -10.48 19.21 12.53
CA SER A 325 -10.91 20.61 12.76
C SER A 325 -11.69 21.21 11.58
N VAL A 326 -11.34 20.84 10.34
CA VAL A 326 -12.05 21.27 9.11
C VAL A 326 -13.52 20.86 9.07
N CYS A 327 -13.91 19.82 9.81
CA CYS A 327 -15.30 19.38 9.92
C CYS A 327 -16.17 20.32 10.77
N ARG A 328 -15.57 21.17 11.61
CA ARG A 328 -16.31 22.15 12.41
C ARG A 328 -16.80 23.32 11.57
N ALA A 329 -16.02 23.73 10.57
CA ALA A 329 -16.42 24.77 9.62
C ALA A 329 -17.66 24.37 8.78
N ALA A 330 -17.90 23.07 8.59
CA ALA A 330 -19.09 22.55 7.91
C ALA A 330 -20.41 22.84 8.64
N LEU A 331 -20.35 23.07 9.95
CA LEU A 331 -21.51 23.37 10.79
C LEU A 331 -21.82 24.87 10.85
N GLU A 332 -20.92 25.73 10.34
CA GLU A 332 -20.94 27.19 10.52
C GLU A 332 -21.07 28.00 9.22
N GLU A 333 -21.47 27.41 8.09
CA GLU A 333 -21.82 28.24 6.92
C GLU A 333 -23.06 29.12 7.22
N PRO A 334 -23.00 30.44 7.01
CA PRO A 334 -24.11 31.33 7.29
C PRO A 334 -25.24 31.09 6.30
N LYS A 335 -26.37 30.57 6.80
CA LYS A 335 -27.66 30.47 6.09
C LYS A 335 -28.07 31.87 5.60
N THR A 336 -27.70 32.22 4.38
CA THR A 336 -28.30 33.34 3.68
C THR A 336 -29.27 32.81 2.63
N LEU A 337 -30.51 33.28 2.76
CA LEU A 337 -31.65 33.25 1.83
C LEU A 337 -32.60 32.03 1.88
N ASN A 338 -33.58 32.18 2.77
CA ASN A 338 -35.03 31.91 2.60
C ASN A 338 -35.46 30.80 1.63
N ARG A 339 -35.79 29.63 2.18
CA ARG A 339 -37.00 28.89 1.80
C ARG A 339 -37.44 27.97 2.93
N SER A 340 -38.69 28.13 3.36
CA SER A 340 -39.36 27.28 4.35
C SER A 340 -39.27 25.80 3.93
N ARG A 341 -38.42 25.04 4.62
CA ARG A 341 -38.37 23.59 4.53
C ARG A 341 -38.12 23.06 5.93
N ARG A 342 -39.03 22.19 6.39
CA ARG A 342 -39.06 21.53 7.71
C ARG A 342 -37.65 21.23 8.21
N GLU A 343 -37.35 21.72 9.41
CA GLU A 343 -36.14 21.41 10.16
C GLU A 343 -35.99 19.89 10.28
N ILE A 344 -35.02 19.36 9.54
CA ILE A 344 -34.39 18.09 9.89
C ILE A 344 -33.26 18.51 10.83
N THR A 345 -33.43 18.20 12.11
CA THR A 345 -32.40 18.34 13.14
C THR A 345 -31.07 17.75 12.63
N PRO A 346 -29.94 18.45 12.78
CA PRO A 346 -28.63 17.88 12.44
C PRO A 346 -28.44 16.61 13.27
N ALA A 347 -28.19 15.49 12.59
CA ALA A 347 -27.88 14.23 13.25
C ALA A 347 -26.60 14.45 14.08
N THR A 348 -26.77 14.55 15.40
CA THR A 348 -25.70 14.30 16.36
C THR A 348 -25.09 12.94 16.00
N PRO A 349 -23.76 12.74 16.04
CA PRO A 349 -23.20 11.40 15.85
C PRO A 349 -23.95 10.47 16.79
N MET A 350 -24.72 9.52 16.24
CA MET A 350 -25.52 8.63 17.06
C MET A 350 -24.54 7.92 17.98
N ALA A 351 -24.59 8.24 19.28
CA ALA A 351 -23.81 7.51 20.26
C ALA A 351 -24.14 6.02 20.10
N PRO A 352 -23.14 5.13 20.12
CA PRO A 352 -23.40 3.71 19.93
C PRO A 352 -24.44 3.24 20.96
N SER A 353 -25.37 2.41 20.50
CA SER A 353 -26.42 1.86 21.35
C SER A 353 -25.81 1.11 22.52
N VAL A 354 -26.31 1.40 23.73
CA VAL A 354 -25.81 0.77 24.96
C VAL A 354 -26.23 -0.69 24.97
N VAL A 355 -25.28 -1.61 25.06
CA VAL A 355 -25.55 -3.04 25.13
C VAL A 355 -25.61 -3.47 26.61
N PRO A 356 -26.79 -3.81 27.16
CA PRO A 356 -26.89 -4.28 28.54
C PRO A 356 -26.39 -5.72 28.65
N HIS A 357 -25.55 -6.00 29.63
CA HIS A 357 -25.03 -7.34 29.92
C HIS A 357 -25.12 -7.62 31.42
N THR A 358 -25.79 -8.73 31.76
CA THR A 358 -25.91 -9.21 33.13
C THR A 358 -24.93 -10.37 33.32
N VAL A 359 -24.03 -10.23 34.29
CA VAL A 359 -22.94 -11.19 34.52
C VAL A 359 -23.01 -11.68 35.97
N PRO A 360 -23.01 -13.00 36.23
CA PRO A 360 -22.99 -13.52 37.60
C PRO A 360 -21.72 -13.13 38.36
N LEU A 361 -21.82 -12.97 39.68
CA LEU A 361 -20.68 -12.66 40.54
C LEU A 361 -19.57 -13.70 40.39
N GLY A 362 -18.32 -13.24 40.23
CA GLY A 362 -17.12 -14.08 40.11
C GLY A 362 -16.87 -14.66 38.71
N VAL A 363 -17.78 -14.47 37.75
CA VAL A 363 -17.62 -15.00 36.40
C VAL A 363 -16.74 -14.06 35.55
N PRO A 364 -15.74 -14.56 34.81
CA PRO A 364 -14.97 -13.75 33.87
C PRO A 364 -15.84 -13.31 32.68
N VAL A 365 -15.64 -12.09 32.21
CA VAL A 365 -16.31 -11.58 31.00
C VAL A 365 -15.33 -10.89 30.07
N TYR A 366 -15.54 -11.08 28.76
CA TYR A 366 -14.82 -10.40 27.70
C TYR A 366 -15.74 -9.43 26.98
N LEU A 367 -15.36 -8.15 26.92
CA LEU A 367 -16.01 -7.18 26.06
C LEU A 367 -15.21 -7.05 24.77
N SER A 368 -15.91 -6.95 23.64
CA SER A 368 -15.30 -6.83 22.33
C SER A 368 -15.65 -5.50 21.69
N CYS A 369 -14.68 -4.90 21.01
CA CYS A 369 -14.82 -3.66 20.27
C CYS A 369 -14.20 -3.84 18.89
N PRO A 370 -14.91 -3.56 17.78
CA PRO A 370 -14.32 -3.65 16.46
C PRO A 370 -13.23 -2.58 16.26
N ILE A 371 -12.16 -2.93 15.56
CA ILE A 371 -11.11 -2.01 15.13
C ILE A 371 -11.44 -1.54 13.72
N ASP A 372 -11.93 -0.31 13.58
CA ASP A 372 -12.27 0.29 12.29
C ASP A 372 -11.03 0.90 11.61
N SER A 373 -10.21 1.62 12.39
CA SER A 373 -8.93 2.20 11.96
C SER A 373 -7.76 1.54 12.68
N TYR A 374 -6.81 1.00 11.91
CA TYR A 374 -5.54 0.46 12.41
C TYR A 374 -4.49 1.55 12.68
N HIS A 375 -4.81 2.81 12.38
CA HIS A 375 -3.97 3.98 12.69
C HIS A 375 -4.37 4.64 14.02
N ALA A 376 -5.45 4.18 14.63
CA ALA A 376 -5.97 4.71 15.89
C ALA A 376 -5.50 3.91 17.11
N THR A 377 -5.45 4.57 18.27
CA THR A 377 -5.24 3.92 19.56
C THR A 377 -6.58 3.64 20.23
N TYR A 378 -6.76 2.43 20.76
CA TYR A 378 -7.98 2.01 21.45
C TYR A 378 -7.75 1.86 22.96
N THR A 379 -8.71 2.33 23.74
CA THR A 379 -8.69 2.26 25.21
C THR A 379 -10.08 1.92 25.73
N TRP A 380 -10.15 1.20 26.84
CA TRP A 380 -11.39 0.89 27.54
C TRP A 380 -11.54 1.80 28.75
N GLU A 381 -12.58 2.63 28.75
CA GLU A 381 -12.97 3.48 29.86
C GLU A 381 -14.13 2.83 30.62
N HIS A 382 -13.92 2.56 31.91
CA HIS A 382 -14.97 2.13 32.82
C HIS A 382 -15.39 3.29 33.72
N ARG A 383 -16.69 3.58 33.74
CA ARG A 383 -17.35 4.53 34.63
C ARG A 383 -18.23 3.75 35.60
N GLY A 384 -17.63 3.37 36.72
CA GLY A 384 -18.31 2.68 37.81
C GLY A 384 -18.75 3.64 38.92
N PRO A 385 -19.62 3.17 39.82
CA PRO A 385 -20.09 3.97 40.97
C PRO A 385 -19.00 4.28 42.00
N SER A 386 -17.91 3.51 42.03
CA SER A 386 -16.83 3.64 43.03
C SER A 386 -15.51 4.20 42.47
N ARG A 387 -15.17 3.94 41.20
CA ARG A 387 -13.92 4.39 40.57
C ARG A 387 -14.05 4.39 39.04
N ASN A 388 -13.43 5.38 38.40
CA ASN A 388 -13.20 5.36 36.97
C ASN A 388 -11.85 4.69 36.67
N SER A 389 -11.81 3.85 35.65
CA SER A 389 -10.57 3.22 35.21
C SER A 389 -10.42 3.31 33.70
N SER A 390 -9.17 3.35 33.24
CA SER A 390 -8.81 3.35 31.83
C SER A 390 -7.78 2.25 31.62
N THR A 391 -8.05 1.34 30.70
CA THR A 391 -7.15 0.23 30.37
C THR A 391 -6.82 0.21 28.88
N PRO A 392 -5.57 -0.12 28.51
CA PRO A 392 -5.22 -0.26 27.11
C PRO A 392 -5.96 -1.45 26.49
N CYS A 393 -6.28 -1.32 25.22
CA CYS A 393 -6.86 -2.39 24.44
C CYS A 393 -5.92 -3.60 24.30
N GLN A 394 -6.46 -4.81 24.43
CA GLN A 394 -5.79 -6.04 23.98
C GLN A 394 -6.26 -6.37 22.56
N GLN A 395 -5.41 -6.08 21.57
CA GLN A 395 -5.75 -6.32 20.16
C GLN A 395 -5.61 -7.81 19.82
N MET A 396 -6.69 -8.40 19.30
CA MET A 396 -6.75 -9.75 18.75
C MET A 396 -7.43 -9.70 17.38
N GLY A 397 -6.62 -9.70 16.31
CA GLY A 397 -7.12 -9.58 14.93
C GLY A 397 -7.87 -8.26 14.70
N PRO A 398 -9.13 -8.29 14.23
CA PRO A 398 -9.96 -7.10 14.01
C PRO A 398 -10.70 -6.63 15.27
N HIS A 399 -10.41 -7.21 16.44
CA HIS A 399 -11.09 -6.92 17.69
C HIS A 399 -10.14 -6.39 18.76
N CYS A 400 -10.66 -5.43 19.51
CA CYS A 400 -10.10 -4.90 20.73
C CYS A 400 -10.84 -5.51 21.92
N LEU A 401 -10.16 -6.29 22.75
CA LEU A 401 -10.77 -7.01 23.87
C LEU A 401 -10.48 -6.35 25.22
N HIS A 402 -11.46 -6.44 26.13
CA HIS A 402 -11.31 -6.13 27.55
C HIS A 402 -11.72 -7.33 28.39
N LEU A 403 -10.75 -7.89 29.13
CA LEU A 403 -11.00 -8.97 30.07
C LEU A 403 -11.24 -8.40 31.46
N ILE A 404 -12.40 -8.74 32.03
CA ILE A 404 -12.70 -8.58 33.46
C ILE A 404 -12.56 -9.98 34.08
N PRO A 405 -11.46 -10.29 34.80
CA PRO A 405 -11.14 -11.65 35.22
C PRO A 405 -12.14 -12.27 36.19
N ALA A 406 -12.78 -11.44 37.02
CA ALA A 406 -13.85 -11.85 37.93
C ALA A 406 -14.82 -10.69 38.07
N MET A 407 -16.10 -10.93 37.78
CA MET A 407 -17.11 -9.89 37.93
C MET A 407 -17.37 -9.61 39.42
N GLU A 408 -17.08 -8.38 39.87
CA GLU A 408 -17.30 -7.91 41.23
C GLU A 408 -18.32 -6.77 41.28
N SER A 409 -18.86 -6.44 42.45
CA SER A 409 -19.79 -5.32 42.65
C SER A 409 -19.23 -3.97 42.14
N GLY A 410 -17.90 -3.80 42.15
CA GLY A 410 -17.20 -2.63 41.60
C GLY A 410 -17.08 -2.61 40.08
N GLY A 411 -17.26 -3.75 39.40
CA GLY A 411 -17.25 -3.85 37.93
C GLY A 411 -18.55 -3.39 37.28
N ASN A 412 -19.60 -3.12 38.08
CA ASN A 412 -20.85 -2.52 37.63
C ASN A 412 -20.62 -1.17 36.94
N GLY A 413 -21.47 -0.88 35.98
CA GLY A 413 -21.51 0.42 35.32
C GLY A 413 -21.16 0.35 33.85
N GLN A 414 -20.78 1.50 33.32
CA GLN A 414 -20.64 1.71 31.89
C GLN A 414 -19.21 1.44 31.46
N HIS A 415 -19.04 0.60 30.43
CA HIS A 415 -17.76 0.31 29.82
C HIS A 415 -17.77 0.80 28.37
N GLN A 416 -16.87 1.70 28.03
CA GLN A 416 -16.78 2.34 26.72
C GLN A 416 -15.46 1.99 26.06
N CYS A 417 -15.53 1.52 24.81
CA CYS A 417 -14.36 1.44 23.97
C CYS A 417 -14.16 2.78 23.25
N MET A 418 -13.04 3.42 23.52
CA MET A 418 -12.65 4.72 22.99
C MET A 418 -11.58 4.54 21.92
N SER A 419 -11.82 5.08 20.73
CA SER A 419 -10.83 5.20 19.66
C SER A 419 -10.32 6.63 19.60
N ARG A 420 -9.00 6.81 19.49
CA ARG A 420 -8.35 8.10 19.33
C ARG A 420 -7.37 8.06 18.15
N GLU A 421 -7.60 8.94 17.19
CA GLU A 421 -6.73 9.15 16.04
C GLU A 421 -6.56 10.64 15.79
N ARG A 422 -5.31 11.12 15.80
CA ARG A 422 -4.99 12.56 15.69
C ARG A 422 -5.77 13.39 16.73
N ASP A 423 -6.57 14.35 16.28
CA ASP A 423 -7.41 15.26 17.08
C ASP A 423 -8.85 14.75 17.27
N HIS A 424 -9.17 13.55 16.77
CA HIS A 424 -10.49 12.95 16.88
C HIS A 424 -10.51 11.82 17.92
N THR A 425 -11.53 11.83 18.77
CA THR A 425 -11.83 10.77 19.73
C THR A 425 -13.30 10.41 19.61
N ARG A 426 -13.61 9.11 19.55
CA ARG A 426 -15.00 8.62 19.54
C ARG A 426 -15.21 7.38 20.39
N VAL A 427 -16.43 7.22 20.88
CA VAL A 427 -16.91 5.96 21.46
C VAL A 427 -17.26 5.02 20.31
N VAL A 428 -16.63 3.85 20.25
CA VAL A 428 -16.86 2.83 19.22
C VAL A 428 -17.99 1.89 19.63
N THR A 429 -17.91 1.40 20.86
CA THR A 429 -18.95 0.56 21.47
C THR A 429 -19.10 0.88 22.94
N GLN A 430 -20.27 0.57 23.49
CA GLN A 430 -20.61 0.85 24.87
C GLN A 430 -21.46 -0.27 25.47
N TYR A 431 -21.01 -0.77 26.62
CA TYR A 431 -21.68 -1.80 27.41
C TYR A 431 -22.15 -1.23 28.74
N LEU A 432 -23.29 -1.72 29.23
CA LEU A 432 -23.73 -1.50 30.60
C LEU A 432 -23.72 -2.84 31.33
N LEU A 433 -22.76 -3.02 32.24
CA LEU A 433 -22.61 -4.25 33.00
C LEU A 433 -23.34 -4.17 34.33
N THR A 434 -24.13 -5.21 34.63
CA THR A 434 -24.83 -5.39 35.89
C THR A 434 -24.50 -6.75 36.50
N VAL A 435 -24.02 -6.78 37.74
CA VAL A 435 -23.77 -8.01 38.49
C VAL A 435 -25.08 -8.65 38.90
N GLN A 436 -25.24 -9.93 38.58
CA GLN A 436 -26.31 -10.74 39.13
C GLN A 436 -25.86 -11.31 40.49
N THR A 437 -26.34 -10.70 41.58
CA THR A 437 -26.26 -11.30 42.91
C THR A 437 -27.41 -12.30 43.06
N ALA A 438 -27.13 -13.55 43.40
CA ALA A 438 -28.17 -14.52 43.68
C ALA A 438 -29.11 -13.98 44.77
N SER A 439 -30.39 -13.79 44.44
CA SER A 439 -31.41 -13.42 45.42
C SER A 439 -31.48 -14.50 46.49
N ARG A 440 -31.40 -14.08 47.76
CA ARG A 440 -31.81 -14.89 48.91
C ARG A 440 -33.20 -15.48 48.60
N ARG A 441 -33.34 -16.80 48.72
CA ARG A 441 -34.65 -17.47 48.67
C ARG A 441 -35.52 -16.89 49.78
N ASP A 442 -36.59 -16.20 49.44
CA ASP A 442 -37.66 -15.93 50.39
C ASP A 442 -38.35 -17.26 50.75
N HIS A 443 -38.50 -17.48 52.05
CA HIS A 443 -39.15 -18.64 52.64
C HIS A 443 -40.68 -18.61 52.43
N LEU A 444 -41.29 -19.76 52.08
CA LEU A 444 -42.24 -20.57 52.88
C LEU A 444 -43.06 -21.52 51.95
N PRO A 445 -43.78 -22.55 52.44
CA PRO A 445 -43.49 -23.52 53.50
C PRO A 445 -43.53 -24.97 52.97
N ASN A 446 -43.09 -25.90 53.83
CA ASN A 446 -43.19 -27.36 53.67
C ASN A 446 -44.55 -27.86 53.15
N ALA A 447 -44.52 -28.72 52.12
CA ALA A 447 -45.43 -29.84 51.99
C ALA A 447 -44.78 -30.98 51.17
N GLY A 448 -44.44 -32.07 51.88
CA GLY A 448 -44.66 -33.45 51.44
C GLY A 448 -44.02 -33.99 50.15
N SER A 449 -43.06 -34.90 50.35
CA SER A 449 -42.81 -36.14 49.58
C SER A 449 -42.48 -36.06 48.09
N SER A 450 -41.22 -36.33 47.73
CA SER A 450 -40.78 -37.67 47.27
C SER A 450 -39.38 -37.57 46.66
N VAL A 451 -38.51 -38.48 47.08
CA VAL A 451 -37.10 -38.64 46.71
C VAL A 451 -36.97 -39.52 45.45
N ASN A 452 -35.91 -39.25 44.67
CA ASN A 452 -35.34 -39.93 43.48
C ASN A 452 -35.76 -39.40 42.10
N GLU A 453 -34.88 -39.14 41.14
CA GLU A 453 -33.46 -38.75 41.11
C GLU A 453 -33.19 -38.34 39.65
N ILE A 454 -32.48 -37.23 39.47
CA ILE A 454 -32.07 -36.66 38.19
C ILE A 454 -30.63 -37.09 37.97
N ASN A 455 -30.35 -37.79 36.86
CA ASN A 455 -29.00 -37.95 36.32
C ASN A 455 -29.09 -37.98 34.79
N ASN A 456 -29.04 -36.80 34.16
CA ASN A 456 -28.58 -36.61 32.78
C ASN A 456 -28.69 -35.13 32.40
N GLU A 457 -27.70 -34.32 32.76
CA GLU A 457 -27.41 -33.05 32.05
C GLU A 457 -26.05 -32.39 32.42
N LEU A 458 -25.11 -33.14 32.99
CA LEU A 458 -23.75 -32.62 33.31
C LEU A 458 -22.63 -33.33 32.52
N VAL A 459 -22.96 -33.98 31.40
CA VAL A 459 -21.97 -34.67 30.55
C VAL A 459 -21.73 -33.93 29.22
N SER A 460 -22.59 -32.99 28.81
CA SER A 460 -22.46 -32.34 27.50
C SER A 460 -21.47 -31.16 27.45
N HIS A 461 -21.12 -30.55 28.58
CA HIS A 461 -20.29 -29.33 28.59
C HIS A 461 -18.79 -29.60 28.79
N THR A 462 -18.43 -30.71 29.44
CA THR A 462 -17.03 -31.08 29.68
C THR A 462 -16.38 -31.65 28.41
N GLU A 463 -17.10 -32.39 27.57
CA GLU A 463 -16.57 -32.89 26.29
C GLU A 463 -16.37 -31.78 25.24
N LEU A 464 -17.25 -30.77 25.21
CA LEU A 464 -17.11 -29.64 24.28
C LEU A 464 -15.88 -28.78 24.62
N VAL A 465 -15.61 -28.57 25.90
CA VAL A 465 -14.42 -27.83 26.36
C VAL A 465 -13.15 -28.63 26.10
N ALA A 466 -13.16 -29.95 26.28
CA ALA A 466 -12.02 -30.80 25.97
C ALA A 466 -11.67 -30.81 24.47
N MET A 467 -12.69 -30.80 23.60
CA MET A 467 -12.51 -30.74 22.14
C MET A 467 -11.93 -29.39 21.67
N ILE A 468 -12.33 -28.27 22.29
CA ILE A 468 -11.81 -26.94 21.98
C ILE A 468 -10.35 -26.80 22.43
N VAL A 469 -10.00 -27.33 23.60
CA VAL A 469 -8.62 -27.32 24.11
C VAL A 469 -7.70 -28.22 23.27
N ALA A 470 -8.18 -29.38 22.81
CA ALA A 470 -7.43 -30.25 21.91
C ALA A 470 -7.21 -29.62 20.53
N ALA A 471 -8.20 -28.91 19.98
CA ALA A 471 -8.06 -28.19 18.72
C ALA A 471 -7.06 -27.03 18.81
N MET A 472 -7.03 -26.31 19.94
CA MET A 472 -6.07 -25.24 20.19
C MET A 472 -4.63 -25.75 20.35
N ALA A 473 -4.44 -26.93 20.95
CA ALA A 473 -3.12 -27.55 21.10
C ALA A 473 -2.52 -28.04 19.77
N ILE A 474 -3.36 -28.47 18.82
CA ILE A 474 -2.91 -28.90 17.48
C ILE A 474 -2.49 -27.70 16.61
N VAL A 475 -3.13 -26.53 16.79
CA VAL A 475 -2.79 -25.29 16.05
C VAL A 475 -1.52 -24.63 16.58
N ALA A 476 -1.17 -24.83 17.85
CA ALA A 476 0.05 -24.28 18.45
C ALA A 476 1.31 -25.13 18.20
N GLY A 477 1.19 -26.29 17.53
CA GLY A 477 2.27 -27.25 17.30
C GLY A 477 2.66 -27.48 15.83
N LEU A 478 2.25 -26.60 14.91
CA LEU A 478 2.60 -26.65 13.48
C LEU A 478 3.27 -25.36 13.01
#